data_AF-A0A0Q0VKQ8-F1
#
_entry.id   AF-A0A0Q0VKQ8-F1
#
_cell.length_a   1.000
_cell.length_b   1.000
_cell.length_c   1.000
_cell.angle_alpha   90.00
_cell.angle_beta   90.00
_cell.angle_gamma   90.00
#
_symmetry.space_group_name_H-M   'P 1'
#
loop_
_entity.id
_entity.type
_entity.pdbx_description
1 polymer ?
#
loop_
_entity_poly.entity_id
_entity_poly.type
_entity_poly.pdbx_seq_one_letter_code
_entity_poly.pdbx_strand_id
1 'polypeptide(L)'
;MDIQEKYIDKVNNLPAPGEGCHPALLGAANLGLMAGFAPDQVFYDIRRSIPAGKRKVSDKEIQDAIKRAVQDTGTTSTQFTALPETKPVVNNGKAALEKILSQSSISEEVDLWELSPNRIYWEPKNDHVNFLTAMFAPAELIFIGEREEQGIIGRNIRSQSDWVKYFRSGGLTSPFIIVNPLTGKPALKKGGDGETYRGDGNVQSFRYCLVEFDNLAREDQMRFWTSEVVKELQVVALVDSGGKSIHAWIRTEGINTLDDWQQEIRQRFYEKSIIHLGVDSACSNPARLSRLPGHIRDGKYQKILWMKLETR
;
A
#
# COMPACT_ATOMS: atom_id res chain seq x y z
N MET A 1 -28.28 5.32 25.88
CA MET A 1 -28.61 4.16 25.04
C MET A 1 -27.79 3.00 25.55
N ASP A 2 -28.50 2.00 26.07
CA ASP A 2 -27.91 0.75 26.57
C ASP A 2 -27.20 -0.01 25.42
N ILE A 3 -26.25 -0.89 25.74
CA ILE A 3 -25.48 -1.60 24.72
C ILE A 3 -26.34 -2.54 23.88
N GLN A 4 -27.40 -3.10 24.48
CA GLN A 4 -28.40 -3.89 23.77
C GLN A 4 -29.20 -3.03 22.79
N GLU A 5 -29.61 -1.82 23.20
CA GLU A 5 -30.29 -0.86 22.31
C GLU A 5 -29.41 -0.43 21.14
N LYS A 6 -28.12 -0.16 21.39
CA LYS A 6 -27.15 0.18 20.32
C LYS A 6 -26.94 -0.97 19.35
N TYR A 7 -26.91 -2.22 19.85
CA TYR A 7 -26.79 -3.40 19.03
C TYR A 7 -28.01 -3.56 18.10
N ILE A 8 -29.23 -3.46 18.67
CA ILE A 8 -30.48 -3.55 17.91
C ILE A 8 -30.56 -2.45 16.85
N ASP A 9 -30.26 -1.21 17.21
CA ASP A 9 -30.24 -0.07 16.29
C ASP A 9 -29.25 -0.30 15.14
N LYS A 10 -28.04 -0.80 15.46
CA LYS A 10 -27.00 -1.06 14.45
C LYS A 10 -27.38 -2.17 13.48
N VAL A 11 -27.97 -3.25 13.99
CA VAL A 11 -28.44 -4.38 13.19
C VAL A 11 -29.60 -3.95 12.29
N ASN A 12 -30.54 -3.15 12.78
CA ASN A 12 -31.68 -2.69 11.99
C ASN A 12 -31.31 -1.67 10.89
N ASN A 13 -30.19 -0.97 11.04
CA ASN A 13 -29.73 0.07 10.12
C ASN A 13 -28.45 -0.35 9.34
N LEU A 14 -28.29 -1.64 9.03
CA LEU A 14 -27.16 -2.10 8.22
C LEU A 14 -27.26 -1.55 6.79
N PRO A 15 -26.18 -0.96 6.24
CA PRO A 15 -26.20 -0.42 4.89
C PRO A 15 -26.17 -1.55 3.85
N ALA A 16 -26.69 -1.26 2.66
CA ALA A 16 -26.73 -2.21 1.57
C ALA A 16 -25.32 -2.60 1.10
N PRO A 17 -25.13 -3.85 0.64
CA PRO A 17 -23.87 -4.29 0.06
C PRO A 17 -23.42 -3.38 -1.10
N GLY A 18 -22.25 -2.76 -0.94
CA GLY A 18 -21.71 -1.75 -1.87
C GLY A 18 -21.63 -0.33 -1.29
N GLU A 19 -22.31 -0.07 -0.17
CA GLU A 19 -22.39 1.25 0.49
C GLU A 19 -21.79 1.22 1.91
N GLY A 20 -20.67 0.51 2.10
CA GLY A 20 -20.02 0.41 3.41
C GLY A 20 -20.55 -0.71 4.32
N CYS A 21 -21.21 -1.72 3.75
CA CYS A 21 -21.70 -2.91 4.48
C CYS A 21 -20.59 -3.63 5.27
N HIS A 22 -19.42 -3.86 4.66
CA HIS A 22 -18.33 -4.61 5.26
C HIS A 22 -17.85 -4.08 6.64
N PRO A 23 -17.52 -2.78 6.81
CA PRO A 23 -17.18 -2.25 8.14
C PRO A 23 -18.38 -2.21 9.11
N ALA A 24 -19.62 -2.11 8.60
CA ALA A 24 -20.82 -2.14 9.44
C ALA A 24 -21.06 -3.52 10.08
N LEU A 25 -20.72 -4.61 9.39
CA LEU A 25 -20.81 -5.99 9.92
C LEU A 25 -19.94 -6.18 11.16
N LEU A 26 -18.69 -5.70 11.13
CA LEU A 26 -17.77 -5.79 12.27
C LEU A 26 -18.27 -4.97 13.47
N GLY A 27 -18.80 -3.77 13.22
CA GLY A 27 -19.39 -2.94 14.27
C GLY A 27 -20.61 -3.59 14.94
N ALA A 28 -21.49 -4.22 14.15
CA ALA A 28 -22.63 -4.97 14.68
C ALA A 28 -22.17 -6.22 15.45
N ALA A 29 -21.14 -6.93 14.97
CA ALA A 29 -20.58 -8.09 15.64
C ALA A 29 -20.00 -7.75 17.01
N ASN A 30 -19.21 -6.67 17.09
CA ASN A 30 -18.66 -6.17 18.36
C ASN A 30 -19.75 -5.79 19.36
N LEU A 31 -20.76 -5.03 18.94
CA LEU A 31 -21.86 -4.64 19.81
C LEU A 31 -22.67 -5.84 20.32
N GLY A 32 -22.91 -6.84 19.47
CA GLY A 32 -23.65 -8.05 19.83
C GLY A 32 -22.93 -8.87 20.90
N LEU A 33 -21.62 -9.10 20.73
CA LEU A 33 -20.83 -9.83 21.72
C LEU A 33 -20.67 -9.05 23.03
N MET A 34 -20.46 -7.72 22.96
CA MET A 34 -20.40 -6.87 24.16
C MET A 34 -21.74 -6.78 24.90
N ALA A 35 -22.85 -6.92 24.19
CA ALA A 35 -24.20 -7.01 24.76
C ALA A 35 -24.53 -8.40 25.35
N GLY A 36 -23.58 -9.34 25.28
CA GLY A 36 -23.68 -10.68 25.87
C GLY A 36 -24.38 -11.72 24.99
N PHE A 37 -24.65 -11.40 23.71
CA PHE A 37 -25.23 -12.37 22.79
C PHE A 37 -24.20 -13.40 22.32
N ALA A 38 -24.65 -14.65 22.14
CA ALA A 38 -23.80 -15.70 21.60
C ALA A 38 -23.41 -15.43 20.13
N PRO A 39 -22.22 -15.83 19.67
CA PRO A 39 -21.77 -15.62 18.29
C PRO A 39 -22.77 -16.08 17.23
N ASP A 40 -23.44 -17.22 17.43
CA ASP A 40 -24.44 -17.73 16.49
C ASP A 40 -25.68 -16.83 16.43
N GLN A 41 -26.12 -16.29 17.57
CA GLN A 41 -27.23 -15.33 17.64
C GLN A 41 -26.87 -14.05 16.88
N VAL A 42 -25.65 -13.54 17.08
CA VAL A 42 -25.13 -12.35 16.39
C VAL A 42 -25.05 -12.58 14.87
N PHE A 43 -24.67 -13.77 14.45
CA PHE A 43 -24.65 -14.16 13.04
C PHE A 43 -26.06 -14.10 12.41
N TYR A 44 -27.05 -14.74 13.03
CA TYR A 44 -28.42 -14.74 12.51
C TYR A 44 -29.02 -13.34 12.45
N ASP A 45 -28.76 -12.52 13.47
CA ASP A 45 -29.27 -11.16 13.58
C ASP A 45 -28.66 -10.23 12.52
N ILE A 46 -27.36 -10.34 12.24
CA ILE A 46 -26.73 -9.61 11.12
C ILE A 46 -27.27 -10.13 9.79
N ARG A 47 -27.33 -11.45 9.60
CA ARG A 47 -27.68 -12.06 8.31
C ARG A 47 -29.09 -11.70 7.85
N ARG A 48 -30.05 -11.63 8.78
CA ARG A 48 -31.45 -11.28 8.50
C ARG A 48 -31.64 -9.79 8.19
N SER A 49 -30.76 -8.93 8.69
CA SER A 49 -30.93 -7.49 8.61
C SER A 49 -30.12 -6.81 7.50
N ILE A 50 -29.28 -7.56 6.77
CA ILE A 50 -28.63 -7.04 5.57
C ILE A 50 -29.70 -6.79 4.49
N PRO A 51 -29.91 -5.54 4.04
CA PRO A 51 -30.87 -5.26 2.98
C PRO A 51 -30.34 -5.76 1.63
N ALA A 52 -31.25 -6.00 0.68
CA ALA A 52 -30.89 -6.38 -0.68
C ALA A 52 -30.05 -5.28 -1.34
N GLY A 53 -28.91 -5.63 -1.94
CA GLY A 53 -28.03 -4.69 -2.62
C GLY A 53 -27.37 -5.28 -3.86
N LYS A 54 -26.48 -4.50 -4.49
CA LYS A 54 -25.83 -4.85 -5.77
C LYS A 54 -24.91 -6.07 -5.68
N ARG A 55 -24.48 -6.44 -4.47
CA ARG A 55 -23.63 -7.60 -4.17
C ARG A 55 -24.28 -8.45 -3.08
N LYS A 56 -24.06 -9.77 -3.11
CA LYS A 56 -24.42 -10.66 -2.00
C LYS A 56 -23.29 -10.69 -0.96
N VAL A 57 -23.62 -10.43 0.30
CA VAL A 57 -22.72 -10.70 1.43
C VAL A 57 -22.74 -12.20 1.68
N SER A 58 -21.56 -12.81 1.70
CA SER A 58 -21.43 -14.25 1.96
C SER A 58 -21.48 -14.53 3.45
N ASP A 59 -21.96 -15.71 3.84
CA ASP A 59 -21.99 -16.13 5.25
C ASP A 59 -20.58 -16.14 5.86
N LYS A 60 -19.55 -16.47 5.06
CA LYS A 60 -18.14 -16.39 5.45
C LYS A 60 -17.72 -14.97 5.85
N GLU A 61 -18.22 -13.95 5.16
CA GLU A 61 -17.91 -12.54 5.45
C GLU A 61 -18.45 -12.09 6.81
N ILE A 62 -19.62 -12.61 7.21
CA ILE A 62 -20.21 -12.36 8.53
C ILE A 62 -19.46 -13.16 9.61
N GLN A 63 -19.10 -14.42 9.31
CA GLN A 63 -18.30 -15.26 10.21
C GLN A 63 -16.92 -14.65 10.49
N ASP A 64 -16.26 -14.09 9.48
CA ASP A 64 -14.96 -13.43 9.64
C ASP A 64 -15.06 -12.17 10.52
N ALA A 65 -16.15 -11.40 10.37
CA ALA A 65 -16.43 -10.25 11.24
C ALA A 65 -16.66 -10.66 12.70
N ILE A 66 -17.41 -11.74 12.94
CA ILE A 66 -17.66 -12.28 14.28
C ILE A 66 -16.39 -12.86 14.89
N LYS A 67 -15.61 -13.62 14.10
CA LYS A 67 -14.34 -14.19 14.57
C LYS A 67 -13.38 -13.09 15.02
N ARG A 68 -13.31 -11.99 14.28
CA ARG A 68 -12.53 -10.81 14.67
C ARG A 68 -13.08 -10.15 15.93
N ALA A 69 -14.39 -9.99 16.05
CA ALA A 69 -15.02 -9.46 17.25
C ALA A 69 -14.80 -10.33 18.52
N VAL A 70 -14.75 -11.66 18.36
CA VAL A 70 -14.42 -12.61 19.44
C VAL A 70 -12.97 -12.43 19.90
N GLN A 71 -12.03 -12.24 18.97
CA GLN A 71 -10.64 -11.95 19.28
C GLN A 71 -10.50 -10.63 20.05
N ASP A 72 -11.26 -9.61 19.65
CA ASP A 72 -11.26 -8.29 20.29
C ASP A 72 -11.90 -8.32 21.70
N THR A 73 -12.87 -9.20 21.95
CA THR A 73 -13.57 -9.31 23.25
C THR A 73 -12.90 -10.24 24.27
N GLY A 74 -12.04 -11.16 23.84
CA GLY A 74 -11.25 -12.05 24.72
C GLY A 74 -10.13 -11.33 25.48
N THR A 75 -9.82 -10.09 25.14
CA THR A 75 -8.87 -9.22 25.84
C THR A 75 -9.68 -8.18 26.61
N THR A 76 -9.51 -8.15 27.93
CA THR A 76 -10.36 -7.46 28.91
C THR A 76 -10.71 -6.01 28.53
N SER A 77 -12.02 -5.75 28.46
CA SER A 77 -12.73 -4.46 28.51
C SER A 77 -11.89 -3.17 28.48
N THR A 78 -11.84 -2.53 27.32
CA THR A 78 -11.95 -1.07 27.24
C THR A 78 -13.11 -0.75 26.34
N GLN A 79 -14.01 0.10 26.84
CA GLN A 79 -15.14 0.68 26.10
C GLN A 79 -14.79 0.85 24.61
N PHE A 80 -15.57 0.23 23.72
CA PHE A 80 -15.58 0.60 22.31
C PHE A 80 -16.09 2.04 22.23
N THR A 81 -15.18 2.98 22.47
CA THR A 81 -15.27 4.30 21.89
C THR A 81 -15.14 4.05 20.40
N ALA A 82 -16.17 4.39 19.63
CA ALA A 82 -15.94 4.62 18.21
C ALA A 82 -14.69 5.49 18.15
N LEU A 83 -13.60 5.00 17.56
CA LEU A 83 -12.45 5.84 17.27
C LEU A 83 -13.06 7.08 16.64
N PRO A 84 -12.96 8.26 17.27
CA PRO A 84 -13.58 9.46 16.73
C PRO A 84 -13.15 9.53 15.27
N GLU A 85 -14.09 9.76 14.35
CA GLU A 85 -13.74 9.97 12.93
C GLU A 85 -12.51 10.86 12.91
N THR A 86 -11.36 10.26 12.58
CA THR A 86 -10.10 10.96 12.78
C THR A 86 -10.10 12.00 11.70
N LYS A 87 -10.42 13.24 12.07
CA LYS A 87 -10.46 14.35 11.14
C LYS A 87 -9.17 14.30 10.32
N PRO A 88 -9.27 14.39 8.99
CA PRO A 88 -8.09 14.41 8.16
C PRO A 88 -7.17 15.54 8.63
N VAL A 89 -5.86 15.30 8.66
CA VAL A 89 -4.89 16.37 9.00
C VAL A 89 -5.01 17.49 7.96
N VAL A 90 -5.41 17.14 6.74
CA VAL A 90 -5.64 18.06 5.63
C VAL A 90 -7.13 18.33 5.46
N ASN A 91 -7.62 19.46 5.99
CA ASN A 91 -9.03 19.85 5.90
C ASN A 91 -9.48 20.28 4.49
N ASN A 92 -8.58 20.85 3.69
CA ASN A 92 -8.84 21.23 2.30
C ASN A 92 -7.71 20.73 1.39
N GLY A 93 -7.86 19.49 0.92
CA GLY A 93 -6.88 18.77 0.13
C GLY A 93 -6.40 19.51 -1.12
N LYS A 94 -7.32 20.12 -1.86
CA LYS A 94 -7.02 20.85 -3.09
C LYS A 94 -6.18 22.10 -2.82
N ALA A 95 -6.60 22.94 -1.86
CA ALA A 95 -5.84 24.14 -1.50
C ALA A 95 -4.47 23.80 -0.91
N ALA A 96 -4.38 22.71 -0.14
CA ALA A 96 -3.11 22.22 0.38
C ALA A 96 -2.17 21.76 -0.75
N LEU A 97 -2.70 20.99 -1.71
CA LEU A 97 -1.95 20.57 -2.89
C LEU A 97 -1.47 21.79 -3.70
N GLU A 98 -2.35 22.74 -4.04
CA GLU A 98 -1.97 23.97 -4.77
C GLU A 98 -0.86 24.76 -4.05
N LYS A 99 -0.92 24.83 -2.71
CA LYS A 99 0.13 25.45 -1.89
C LYS A 99 1.45 24.67 -1.93
N ILE A 100 1.42 23.35 -1.96
CA ILE A 100 2.62 22.52 -2.08
C ILE A 100 3.25 22.71 -3.47
N LEU A 101 2.43 22.65 -4.52
CA LEU A 101 2.89 22.78 -5.90
C LEU A 101 3.55 24.14 -6.17
N SER A 102 3.04 25.22 -5.58
CA SER A 102 3.61 26.57 -5.76
C SER A 102 4.96 26.79 -5.09
N GLN A 103 5.44 25.86 -4.26
CA GLN A 103 6.76 25.92 -3.62
C GLN A 103 7.90 25.43 -4.51
N SER A 104 7.58 24.77 -5.63
CA SER A 104 8.57 24.29 -6.58
C SER A 104 8.48 25.05 -7.89
N SER A 105 9.63 25.44 -8.41
CA SER A 105 9.77 25.98 -9.77
C SER A 105 10.07 24.90 -10.81
N ILE A 106 10.25 23.63 -10.39
CA ILE A 106 10.62 22.54 -11.30
C ILE A 106 9.43 22.17 -12.19
N SER A 107 9.64 22.19 -13.49
CA SER A 107 8.60 21.83 -14.47
C SER A 107 9.07 20.80 -15.49
N GLU A 108 10.34 20.43 -15.51
CA GLU A 108 10.90 19.49 -16.47
C GLU A 108 11.57 18.29 -15.80
N GLU A 109 11.58 17.16 -16.50
CA GLU A 109 12.19 15.93 -15.97
C GLU A 109 13.71 16.03 -15.87
N VAL A 110 14.34 16.84 -16.72
CA VAL A 110 15.80 17.07 -16.69
C VAL A 110 16.22 17.70 -15.36
N ASP A 111 15.37 18.54 -14.76
CA ASP A 111 15.65 19.12 -13.46
C ASP A 111 15.69 18.05 -12.37
N LEU A 112 14.80 17.04 -12.43
CA LEU A 112 14.84 15.90 -11.50
C LEU A 112 16.15 15.12 -11.64
N TRP A 113 16.63 14.94 -12.88
CA TRP A 113 17.88 14.24 -13.15
C TRP A 113 19.07 14.99 -12.55
N GLU A 114 19.13 16.30 -12.74
CA GLU A 114 20.20 17.17 -12.18
C GLU A 114 20.13 17.28 -10.65
N LEU A 115 18.93 17.23 -10.07
CA LEU A 115 18.73 17.21 -8.62
C LEU A 115 19.02 15.84 -7.97
N SER A 116 19.22 14.79 -8.76
CA SER A 116 19.49 13.44 -8.26
C SER A 116 20.83 13.39 -7.51
N PRO A 117 20.86 13.09 -6.19
CA PRO A 117 22.11 13.00 -5.44
C PRO A 117 23.05 11.93 -6.01
N ASN A 118 22.48 10.85 -6.56
CA ASN A 118 23.23 9.92 -7.37
C ASN A 118 23.11 10.30 -8.84
N ARG A 119 24.24 10.63 -9.46
CA ARG A 119 24.27 10.97 -10.89
C ARG A 119 23.86 9.74 -11.72
N ILE A 120 22.88 9.92 -12.60
CA ILE A 120 22.41 8.89 -13.53
C ILE A 120 23.13 9.11 -14.86
N TYR A 121 24.27 8.44 -15.07
CA TYR A 121 25.14 8.65 -16.25
C TYR A 121 25.38 7.37 -17.07
N TRP A 122 24.69 6.29 -16.72
CA TRP A 122 24.73 5.04 -17.48
C TRP A 122 23.65 5.02 -18.56
N GLU A 123 23.80 4.12 -19.53
CA GLU A 123 22.77 3.90 -20.55
C GLU A 123 21.47 3.37 -19.93
N PRO A 124 20.28 3.80 -20.39
CA PRO A 124 18.98 3.41 -19.83
C PRO A 124 18.80 1.89 -19.69
N LYS A 125 19.38 1.10 -20.63
CA LYS A 125 19.36 -0.37 -20.58
C LYS A 125 19.94 -0.97 -19.29
N ASN A 126 20.69 -0.20 -18.50
CA ASN A 126 21.27 -0.61 -17.23
C ASN A 126 20.48 -0.11 -16.01
N ASP A 127 19.34 0.56 -16.21
CA ASP A 127 18.54 1.14 -15.12
C ASP A 127 18.15 0.09 -14.08
N HIS A 128 17.63 -1.06 -14.49
CA HIS A 128 17.25 -2.13 -13.56
C HIS A 128 18.44 -2.62 -12.72
N VAL A 129 19.65 -2.76 -13.31
CA VAL A 129 20.84 -3.21 -12.56
C VAL A 129 21.26 -2.17 -11.52
N ASN A 130 21.33 -0.90 -11.92
CA ASN A 130 21.75 0.18 -11.02
C ASN A 130 20.71 0.46 -9.94
N PHE A 131 19.42 0.42 -10.31
CA PHE A 131 18.30 0.56 -9.38
C PHE A 131 18.32 -0.54 -8.31
N LEU A 132 18.44 -1.81 -8.71
CA LEU A 132 18.50 -2.92 -7.76
C LEU A 132 19.71 -2.84 -6.84
N THR A 133 20.86 -2.39 -7.36
CA THR A 133 22.09 -2.22 -6.57
C THR A 133 21.96 -1.10 -5.54
N ALA A 134 21.23 -0.03 -5.88
CA ALA A 134 20.98 1.09 -5.00
C ALA A 134 19.94 0.79 -3.91
N MET A 135 18.87 0.06 -4.24
CA MET A 135 17.71 -0.12 -3.35
C MET A 135 17.79 -1.36 -2.45
N PHE A 136 18.56 -2.38 -2.83
CA PHE A 136 18.58 -3.66 -2.13
C PHE A 136 20.00 -4.16 -1.85
N ALA A 137 20.15 -4.91 -0.75
CA ALA A 137 21.38 -5.59 -0.40
C ALA A 137 21.52 -6.93 -1.18
N PRO A 138 22.74 -7.43 -1.43
CA PRO A 138 23.00 -8.54 -2.34
C PRO A 138 22.20 -9.83 -2.09
N ALA A 139 21.93 -10.13 -0.82
CA ALA A 139 21.25 -11.35 -0.39
C ALA A 139 19.71 -11.21 -0.33
N GLU A 140 19.17 -10.01 -0.47
CA GLU A 140 17.74 -9.76 -0.31
C GLU A 140 16.95 -10.34 -1.47
N LEU A 141 15.85 -11.03 -1.17
CA LEU A 141 14.99 -11.63 -2.19
C LEU A 141 13.99 -10.62 -2.73
N ILE A 142 13.89 -10.53 -4.05
CA ILE A 142 13.11 -9.51 -4.74
C ILE A 142 12.23 -10.19 -5.76
N PHE A 143 10.94 -9.85 -5.77
CA PHE A 143 10.04 -10.23 -6.84
C PHE A 143 10.19 -9.28 -8.03
N ILE A 144 10.40 -9.82 -9.24
CA ILE A 144 10.30 -9.10 -10.51
C ILE A 144 9.48 -9.96 -11.47
N GLY A 145 8.34 -9.46 -11.94
CA GLY A 145 7.40 -10.27 -12.72
C GLY A 145 6.20 -9.49 -13.23
N GLU A 146 5.24 -10.22 -13.82
CA GLU A 146 3.95 -9.65 -14.23
C GLU A 146 3.02 -9.41 -13.02
N ARG A 147 2.02 -8.55 -13.21
CA ARG A 147 1.11 -8.12 -12.12
C ARG A 147 0.47 -9.32 -11.40
N GLU A 148 -0.08 -10.23 -12.17
CA GLU A 148 -0.85 -11.39 -11.70
C GLU A 148 0.00 -12.67 -11.58
N GLU A 149 1.29 -12.60 -11.90
CA GLU A 149 2.16 -13.77 -11.86
C GLU A 149 2.39 -14.24 -10.42
N GLN A 150 2.37 -15.55 -10.19
CA GLN A 150 2.70 -16.14 -8.90
C GLN A 150 4.19 -15.91 -8.57
N GLY A 151 4.49 -15.66 -7.30
CA GLY A 151 5.87 -15.62 -6.81
C GLY A 151 6.46 -17.03 -6.69
N ILE A 152 7.54 -17.29 -7.43
CA ILE A 152 8.26 -18.56 -7.49
C ILE A 152 9.74 -18.31 -7.22
N ILE A 153 10.23 -18.88 -6.12
CA ILE A 153 11.64 -18.81 -5.71
C ILE A 153 12.56 -19.38 -6.80
N GLY A 154 13.64 -18.68 -7.09
CA GLY A 154 14.61 -19.04 -8.13
C GLY A 154 14.17 -18.70 -9.56
N ARG A 155 12.90 -18.30 -9.78
CA ARG A 155 12.39 -17.87 -11.09
C ARG A 155 12.17 -16.37 -11.15
N ASN A 156 11.12 -15.88 -10.51
CA ASN A 156 10.74 -14.47 -10.46
C ASN A 156 10.82 -13.89 -9.04
N ILE A 157 11.28 -14.69 -8.08
CA ILE A 157 11.84 -14.23 -6.80
C ILE A 157 13.28 -14.72 -6.73
N ARG A 158 14.25 -13.81 -6.73
CA ARG A 158 15.69 -14.12 -6.67
C ARG A 158 16.39 -13.13 -5.74
N SER A 159 17.60 -13.45 -5.31
CA SER A 159 18.42 -12.47 -4.60
C SER A 159 18.74 -11.28 -5.52
N GLN A 160 19.00 -10.11 -4.93
CA GLN A 160 19.48 -8.94 -5.66
C GLN A 160 20.67 -9.28 -6.57
N SER A 161 21.64 -10.02 -6.03
CA SER A 161 22.85 -10.38 -6.78
C SER A 161 22.57 -11.33 -7.95
N ASP A 162 21.63 -12.27 -7.79
CA ASP A 162 21.19 -13.16 -8.85
C ASP A 162 20.43 -12.43 -9.95
N TRP A 163 19.59 -11.45 -9.59
CA TRP A 163 18.91 -10.60 -10.58
C TRP A 163 19.91 -9.79 -11.39
N VAL A 164 20.87 -9.15 -10.73
CA VAL A 164 21.94 -8.41 -11.41
C VAL A 164 22.72 -9.32 -12.35
N LYS A 165 23.06 -10.53 -11.92
CA LYS A 165 23.75 -11.52 -12.77
C LYS A 165 22.89 -11.91 -13.98
N TYR A 166 21.62 -12.20 -13.76
CA TYR A 166 20.66 -12.56 -14.82
C TYR A 166 20.58 -11.46 -15.89
N PHE A 167 20.40 -10.21 -15.48
CA PHE A 167 20.31 -9.08 -16.40
C PHE A 167 21.62 -8.81 -17.15
N ARG A 168 22.77 -8.88 -16.46
CA ARG A 168 24.08 -8.74 -17.12
C ARG A 168 24.36 -9.85 -18.14
N SER A 169 23.73 -11.01 -18.00
CA SER A 169 23.80 -12.09 -18.98
C SER A 169 22.79 -11.97 -20.14
N GLY A 170 22.07 -10.84 -20.26
CA GLY A 170 21.09 -10.59 -21.31
C GLY A 170 19.68 -11.09 -20.98
N GLY A 171 19.39 -11.33 -19.70
CA GLY A 171 18.06 -11.70 -19.22
C GLY A 171 17.01 -10.62 -19.53
N LEU A 172 15.77 -11.05 -19.77
CA LEU A 172 14.66 -10.15 -20.08
C LEU A 172 14.10 -9.53 -18.80
N THR A 173 13.79 -8.24 -18.86
CA THR A 173 13.11 -7.51 -17.80
C THR A 173 11.60 -7.80 -17.75
N SER A 174 10.96 -7.47 -16.64
CA SER A 174 9.52 -7.61 -16.41
C SER A 174 8.96 -6.30 -15.83
N PRO A 175 7.68 -5.95 -16.04
CA PRO A 175 7.21 -4.59 -15.81
C PRO A 175 7.08 -4.18 -14.34
N PHE A 176 7.12 -5.12 -13.40
CA PHE A 176 6.89 -4.83 -11.99
C PHE A 176 7.96 -5.42 -11.07
N ILE A 177 8.16 -4.71 -9.97
CA ILE A 177 8.98 -5.09 -8.83
C ILE A 177 8.17 -4.89 -7.54
N ILE A 178 8.34 -5.75 -6.54
CA ILE A 178 7.82 -5.46 -5.19
C ILE A 178 8.79 -4.53 -4.48
N VAL A 179 8.27 -3.46 -3.88
CA VAL A 179 9.11 -2.41 -3.28
C VAL A 179 9.96 -2.92 -2.11
N ASN A 180 9.46 -3.87 -1.33
CA ASN A 180 10.18 -4.40 -0.17
C ASN A 180 10.76 -5.80 -0.42
N PRO A 181 11.90 -6.13 0.21
CA PRO A 181 12.48 -7.47 0.10
C PRO A 181 11.59 -8.52 0.77
N LEU A 182 11.70 -9.76 0.31
CA LEU A 182 10.85 -10.88 0.69
C LEU A 182 11.61 -11.90 1.55
N THR A 183 10.88 -12.61 2.40
CA THR A 183 11.44 -13.60 3.33
C THR A 183 11.86 -14.91 2.66
N GLY A 184 11.34 -15.18 1.46
CA GLY A 184 11.50 -16.46 0.77
C GLY A 184 10.68 -17.61 1.37
N LYS A 185 9.85 -17.34 2.38
CA LYS A 185 8.96 -18.32 3.02
C LYS A 185 7.52 -18.12 2.53
N PRO A 186 6.70 -19.17 2.46
CA PRO A 186 5.29 -19.02 2.15
C PRO A 186 4.55 -18.28 3.28
N ALA A 187 3.49 -17.57 2.91
CA ALA A 187 2.54 -16.95 3.82
C ALA A 187 1.12 -17.11 3.27
N LEU A 188 0.12 -17.07 4.14
CA LEU A 188 -1.28 -17.19 3.72
C LEU A 188 -1.68 -16.03 2.80
N LYS A 189 -2.44 -16.35 1.75
CA LYS A 189 -3.08 -15.32 0.92
C LYS A 189 -4.11 -14.57 1.74
N LYS A 190 -4.34 -13.30 1.39
CA LYS A 190 -5.37 -12.45 2.01
C LYS A 190 -6.79 -13.05 1.91
N GLY A 191 -7.08 -13.84 0.88
CA GLY A 191 -8.35 -14.56 0.72
C GLY A 191 -8.48 -15.83 1.55
N GLY A 192 -7.40 -16.27 2.21
CA GLY A 192 -7.33 -17.52 2.99
C GLY A 192 -7.26 -18.80 2.15
N ASP A 193 -7.23 -18.69 0.82
CA ASP A 193 -7.19 -19.80 -0.14
C ASP A 193 -5.74 -20.18 -0.51
N GLY A 194 -5.03 -20.74 0.49
CA GLY A 194 -3.67 -21.24 0.33
C GLY A 194 -2.59 -20.19 0.54
N GLU A 195 -1.39 -20.49 0.03
CA GLU A 195 -0.17 -19.74 0.32
C GLU A 195 0.38 -18.98 -0.90
N THR A 196 1.22 -17.99 -0.63
CA THR A 196 1.96 -17.20 -1.61
C THR A 196 3.34 -16.84 -1.07
N TYR A 197 4.25 -16.45 -1.96
CA TYR A 197 5.61 -15.98 -1.63
C TYR A 197 5.78 -14.47 -1.85
N ARG A 198 4.73 -13.75 -2.27
CA ARG A 198 4.82 -12.35 -2.71
C ARG A 198 3.71 -11.44 -2.17
N GLY A 199 3.03 -11.85 -1.09
CA GLY A 199 2.04 -11.05 -0.38
C GLY A 199 2.65 -10.27 0.79
N ASP A 200 1.80 -9.51 1.49
CA ASP A 200 2.23 -8.64 2.60
C ASP A 200 2.91 -9.45 3.73
N GLY A 201 2.43 -10.65 4.02
CA GLY A 201 3.05 -11.57 5.00
C GLY A 201 4.39 -12.17 4.55
N ASN A 202 4.82 -11.92 3.31
CA ASN A 202 6.11 -12.35 2.80
C ASN A 202 7.17 -11.25 2.87
N VAL A 203 6.84 -10.04 3.31
CA VAL A 203 7.80 -8.93 3.42
C VAL A 203 8.78 -9.21 4.56
N GLN A 204 10.08 -9.11 4.27
CA GLN A 204 11.16 -9.32 5.23
C GLN A 204 11.47 -8.05 6.02
N SER A 205 11.50 -6.90 5.36
CA SER A 205 11.74 -5.60 5.99
C SER A 205 10.89 -4.54 5.32
N PHE A 206 10.21 -3.73 6.11
CA PHE A 206 9.25 -2.72 5.65
C PHE A 206 9.92 -1.42 5.19
N ARG A 207 11.02 -1.52 4.44
CA ARG A 207 11.93 -0.39 4.17
C ARG A 207 11.30 0.74 3.34
N TYR A 208 10.41 0.42 2.42
CA TYR A 208 9.86 1.39 1.47
C TYR A 208 8.34 1.34 1.40
N CYS A 209 7.71 2.49 1.24
CA CYS A 209 6.33 2.62 0.75
C CYS A 209 6.31 3.31 -0.62
N LEU A 210 5.23 3.08 -1.39
CA LEU A 210 5.08 3.58 -2.75
C LEU A 210 4.00 4.64 -2.83
N VAL A 211 4.35 5.86 -3.20
CA VAL A 211 3.37 6.93 -3.45
C VAL A 211 3.31 7.24 -4.94
N GLU A 212 2.10 7.31 -5.49
CA GLU A 212 1.85 7.67 -6.88
C GLU A 212 0.58 8.52 -7.03
N PHE A 213 0.51 9.26 -8.14
CA PHE A 213 -0.66 10.02 -8.56
C PHE A 213 -1.12 9.55 -9.94
N ASP A 214 -2.38 9.12 -10.06
CA ASP A 214 -2.95 8.70 -11.35
C ASP A 214 -3.58 9.85 -12.14
N ASN A 215 -4.04 10.89 -11.43
CA ASN A 215 -4.86 11.97 -11.99
C ASN A 215 -4.18 13.35 -11.95
N LEU A 216 -2.98 13.44 -11.38
CA LEU A 216 -2.22 14.69 -11.33
C LEU A 216 -1.42 14.87 -12.63
N ALA A 217 -1.37 16.08 -13.17
CA ALA A 217 -0.58 16.36 -14.37
C ALA A 217 0.91 16.02 -14.12
N ARG A 218 1.63 15.61 -15.16
CA ARG A 218 3.04 15.19 -15.02
C ARG A 218 3.89 16.29 -14.39
N GLU A 219 3.73 17.53 -14.84
CA GLU A 219 4.40 18.70 -14.28
C GLU A 219 4.11 18.88 -12.79
N ASP A 220 2.84 18.81 -12.39
CA ASP A 220 2.43 18.93 -11.00
C ASP A 220 2.98 17.78 -10.13
N GLN A 221 3.11 16.56 -10.67
CA GLN A 221 3.78 15.48 -9.94
C GLN A 221 5.26 15.84 -9.67
N MET A 222 5.96 16.41 -10.64
CA MET A 222 7.36 16.83 -10.45
C MET A 222 7.48 17.97 -9.43
N ARG A 223 6.60 18.98 -9.50
CA ARG A 223 6.51 20.06 -8.51
C ARG A 223 6.22 19.54 -7.12
N PHE A 224 5.31 18.57 -6.99
CA PHE A 224 5.02 17.94 -5.72
C PHE A 224 6.28 17.31 -5.11
N TRP A 225 6.97 16.45 -5.87
CA TRP A 225 8.16 15.72 -5.38
C TRP A 225 9.36 16.61 -5.08
N THR A 226 9.40 17.82 -5.61
CA THR A 226 10.50 18.78 -5.42
C THR A 226 10.15 19.94 -4.49
N SER A 227 8.90 20.00 -4.03
CA SER A 227 8.44 21.02 -3.08
C SER A 227 9.17 20.89 -1.75
N GLU A 228 9.35 22.02 -1.06
CA GLU A 228 10.13 22.07 0.18
C GLU A 228 9.56 21.17 1.27
N VAL A 229 8.23 21.15 1.43
CA VAL A 229 7.56 20.29 2.42
C VAL A 229 7.74 18.80 2.11
N VAL A 230 7.80 18.42 0.83
CA VAL A 230 7.96 17.01 0.43
C VAL A 230 9.40 16.53 0.55
N LYS A 231 10.40 17.43 0.58
CA LYS A 231 11.81 17.07 0.86
C LYS A 231 12.00 16.52 2.27
N GLU A 232 11.09 16.79 3.21
CA GLU A 232 11.09 16.16 4.53
C GLU A 232 10.71 14.67 4.46
N LEU A 233 10.01 14.25 3.40
CA LEU A 233 9.81 12.84 3.13
C LEU A 233 11.12 12.23 2.66
N GLN A 234 11.45 11.04 3.19
CA GLN A 234 12.66 10.32 2.82
C GLN A 234 12.53 9.63 1.45
N VAL A 235 12.29 10.41 0.40
CA VAL A 235 12.24 9.90 -0.98
C VAL A 235 13.62 9.33 -1.32
N VAL A 236 13.65 8.09 -1.82
CA VAL A 236 14.87 7.39 -2.24
C VAL A 236 14.93 7.17 -3.75
N ALA A 237 13.78 7.14 -4.42
CA ALA A 237 13.71 7.08 -5.87
C ALA A 237 12.41 7.67 -6.42
N LEU A 238 12.51 8.28 -7.59
CA LEU A 238 11.37 8.62 -8.45
C LEU A 238 11.51 7.84 -9.75
N VAL A 239 10.48 7.07 -10.11
CA VAL A 239 10.46 6.22 -11.30
C VAL A 239 9.32 6.63 -12.21
N ASP A 240 9.61 6.93 -13.47
CA ASP A 240 8.58 7.07 -14.48
C ASP A 240 7.97 5.69 -14.78
N SER A 241 6.65 5.58 -14.66
CA SER A 241 5.93 4.34 -14.95
C SER A 241 5.90 3.93 -16.44
N GLY A 242 6.42 4.76 -17.34
CA GLY A 242 6.19 4.65 -18.78
C GLY A 242 4.76 5.04 -19.17
N GLY A 243 4.02 5.66 -18.25
CA GLY A 243 2.62 6.03 -18.39
C GLY A 243 2.36 7.43 -17.83
N LYS A 244 1.33 7.56 -16.99
CA LYS A 244 0.92 8.85 -16.40
C LYS A 244 1.64 9.16 -15.09
N SER A 245 1.95 8.14 -14.31
CA SER A 245 2.33 8.27 -12.91
C SER A 245 3.86 8.23 -12.73
N ILE A 246 4.36 9.04 -11.81
CA ILE A 246 5.69 8.91 -11.20
C ILE A 246 5.52 8.12 -9.91
N HIS A 247 6.25 7.02 -9.82
CA HIS A 247 6.31 6.13 -8.66
C HIS A 247 7.40 6.62 -7.72
N ALA A 248 7.03 7.19 -6.57
CA ALA A 248 7.97 7.60 -5.54
C ALA A 248 8.14 6.50 -4.50
N TRP A 249 9.38 6.06 -4.30
CA TRP A 249 9.74 5.16 -3.21
C TRP A 249 10.20 6.02 -2.04
N ILE A 250 9.54 5.85 -0.90
CA ILE A 250 9.83 6.61 0.33
C ILE A 250 10.32 5.63 1.38
N ARG A 251 11.50 5.90 1.96
CA ARG A 251 12.03 5.13 3.09
C ARG A 251 11.13 5.31 4.30
N THR A 252 10.78 4.21 4.95
CA THR A 252 10.05 4.22 6.22
C THR A 252 11.03 4.14 7.39
N GLU A 253 10.62 4.65 8.55
CA GLU A 253 11.38 4.56 9.79
C GLU A 253 10.53 3.91 10.87
N GLY A 254 11.16 3.06 11.70
CA GLY A 254 10.51 2.45 12.87
C GLY A 254 9.46 1.37 12.57
N ILE A 255 9.31 0.93 11.31
CA ILE A 255 8.31 -0.07 10.93
C ILE A 255 8.94 -1.48 10.95
N ASN A 256 8.52 -2.32 11.90
CA ASN A 256 9.08 -3.66 12.08
C ASN A 256 8.04 -4.77 11.86
N THR A 257 6.76 -4.45 11.96
CA THR A 257 5.65 -5.39 11.86
C THR A 257 4.56 -4.92 10.88
N LEU A 258 3.66 -5.84 10.51
CA LEU A 258 2.46 -5.48 9.76
C LEU A 258 1.52 -4.56 10.55
N ASP A 259 1.53 -4.65 11.88
CA ASP A 259 0.73 -3.77 12.74
C ASP A 259 1.30 -2.36 12.75
N ASP A 260 2.62 -2.19 12.84
CA ASP A 260 3.28 -0.89 12.68
C ASP A 260 2.94 -0.27 11.31
N TRP A 261 3.00 -1.08 10.25
CA TRP A 261 2.65 -0.64 8.90
C TRP A 261 1.19 -0.17 8.83
N GLN A 262 0.28 -0.93 9.41
CA GLN A 262 -1.14 -0.60 9.43
C GLN A 262 -1.40 0.73 10.16
N GLN A 263 -0.71 0.98 11.27
CA GLN A 263 -0.90 2.19 12.08
C GLN A 263 -0.21 3.41 11.46
N GLU A 264 1.10 3.32 11.18
CA GLU A 264 1.90 4.48 10.79
C GLU A 264 1.81 4.74 9.29
N ILE A 265 1.88 3.71 8.44
CA ILE A 265 1.84 3.91 7.00
C ILE A 265 0.40 4.05 6.53
N ARG A 266 -0.43 3.01 6.74
CA ARG A 266 -1.78 3.02 6.17
C ARG A 266 -2.68 4.07 6.83
N GLN A 267 -2.82 4.05 8.16
CA GLN A 267 -3.73 4.96 8.83
C GLN A 267 -3.18 6.38 8.92
N ARG A 268 -1.97 6.56 9.47
CA ARG A 268 -1.44 7.91 9.72
C ARG A 268 -0.94 8.59 8.45
N PHE A 269 -0.08 7.95 7.67
CA PHE A 269 0.48 8.59 6.47
C PHE A 269 -0.51 8.63 5.30
N TYR A 270 -1.17 7.53 4.96
CA TYR A 270 -2.15 7.49 3.85
C TYR A 270 -3.49 8.10 4.23
N GLU A 271 -4.25 7.43 5.10
CA GLU A 271 -5.66 7.75 5.37
C GLU A 271 -5.85 9.14 6.00
N LYS A 272 -4.91 9.60 6.85
CA LYS A 272 -5.03 10.93 7.50
C LYS A 272 -4.29 12.05 6.77
N SER A 273 -3.40 11.77 5.83
CA SER A 273 -2.55 12.82 5.22
C SER A 273 -2.57 12.78 3.69
N ILE A 274 -1.86 11.87 3.04
CA ILE A 274 -1.52 12.03 1.61
C ILE A 274 -2.67 11.70 0.64
N ILE A 275 -3.65 10.88 1.03
CA ILE A 275 -4.81 10.59 0.16
C ILE A 275 -5.61 11.87 -0.12
N HIS A 276 -5.67 12.79 0.86
CA HIS A 276 -6.34 14.08 0.68
C HIS A 276 -5.63 15.00 -0.31
N LEU A 277 -4.36 14.73 -0.62
CA LEU A 277 -3.60 15.43 -1.65
C LEU A 277 -3.76 14.81 -3.05
N GLY A 278 -4.58 13.76 -3.18
CA GLY A 278 -4.85 13.10 -4.46
C GLY A 278 -3.98 11.86 -4.76
N VAL A 279 -3.23 11.37 -3.77
CA VAL A 279 -2.47 10.12 -3.88
C VAL A 279 -3.40 8.91 -4.05
N ASP A 280 -2.99 7.91 -4.85
CA ASP A 280 -3.71 6.64 -4.95
C ASP A 280 -3.71 5.87 -3.62
N SER A 281 -4.89 5.77 -3.02
CA SER A 281 -5.14 5.01 -1.78
C SER A 281 -4.80 3.52 -1.87
N ALA A 282 -4.82 2.93 -3.08
CA ALA A 282 -4.57 1.50 -3.25
C ALA A 282 -3.09 1.14 -3.09
N CYS A 283 -2.17 2.11 -3.07
CA CYS A 283 -0.73 1.88 -2.95
C CYS A 283 -0.21 1.67 -1.52
N SER A 284 -1.10 1.48 -0.54
CA SER A 284 -0.76 1.49 0.90
C SER A 284 -0.36 0.12 1.49
N ASN A 285 -0.10 -0.91 0.69
CA ASN A 285 0.30 -2.23 1.19
C ASN A 285 1.83 -2.45 1.11
N PRO A 286 2.45 -3.23 2.02
CA PRO A 286 3.91 -3.35 2.08
C PRO A 286 4.51 -4.18 0.94
N ALA A 287 3.77 -5.13 0.36
CA ALA A 287 4.19 -5.86 -0.83
C ALA A 287 3.75 -5.15 -2.13
N ARG A 288 3.64 -3.82 -2.14
CA ARG A 288 3.14 -3.07 -3.30
C ARG A 288 4.05 -3.26 -4.50
N LEU A 289 3.41 -3.44 -5.67
CA LEU A 289 4.11 -3.42 -6.95
C LEU A 289 4.40 -2.00 -7.39
N SER A 290 5.64 -1.75 -7.75
CA SER A 290 6.08 -0.56 -8.47
C SER A 290 6.59 -0.93 -9.86
N ARG A 291 6.75 0.06 -10.74
CA ARG A 291 7.36 -0.16 -12.05
C ARG A 291 8.85 -0.37 -11.91
N LEU A 292 9.41 -1.32 -12.67
CA LEU A 292 10.84 -1.60 -12.68
C LEU A 292 11.52 -0.72 -13.74
N PRO A 293 12.37 0.24 -13.35
CA PRO A 293 13.16 0.99 -14.32
C PRO A 293 13.94 0.05 -15.24
N GLY A 294 13.97 0.33 -16.53
CA GLY A 294 14.63 -0.52 -17.52
C GLY A 294 13.69 -1.32 -18.43
N HIS A 295 12.40 -1.40 -18.09
CA HIS A 295 11.40 -2.13 -18.88
C HIS A 295 10.68 -1.23 -19.90
N ILE A 296 10.37 -1.76 -21.09
CA ILE A 296 9.59 -1.08 -22.12
C ILE A 296 8.14 -1.52 -22.02
N ARG A 297 7.25 -0.58 -21.71
CA ARG A 297 5.80 -0.77 -21.66
C ARG A 297 5.15 0.04 -22.78
N ASP A 298 4.40 -0.62 -23.67
CA ASP A 298 3.66 0.05 -24.74
C ASP A 298 4.55 1.00 -25.58
N GLY A 299 5.80 0.60 -25.83
CA GLY A 299 6.81 1.41 -26.53
C GLY A 299 7.47 2.53 -25.72
N LYS A 300 7.12 2.69 -24.44
CA LYS A 300 7.67 3.70 -23.53
C LYS A 300 8.57 3.09 -22.47
N TYR A 301 9.67 3.76 -22.16
CA TYR A 301 10.62 3.30 -21.17
C TYR A 301 10.14 3.64 -19.75
N GLN A 302 10.21 2.66 -18.85
CA GLN A 302 10.19 2.91 -17.41
C GLN A 302 11.57 3.38 -17.01
N LYS A 303 11.72 4.62 -16.55
CA LYS A 303 13.03 5.27 -16.33
C LYS A 303 13.20 5.76 -14.91
N ILE A 304 14.44 5.77 -14.44
CA ILE A 304 14.81 6.46 -13.21
C ILE A 304 14.77 7.98 -13.50
N LEU A 305 14.01 8.73 -12.72
CA LEU A 305 13.97 10.19 -12.78
C LEU A 305 14.84 10.83 -11.70
N TRP A 306 14.94 10.20 -10.55
CA TRP A 306 15.73 10.70 -9.42
C TRP A 306 16.07 9.52 -8.53
N MET A 307 17.27 9.50 -7.94
CA MET A 307 17.65 8.44 -7.03
C MET A 307 18.69 8.92 -6.01
N LYS A 308 18.48 8.54 -4.76
CA LYS A 308 19.45 8.67 -3.68
C LYS A 308 20.02 7.29 -3.38
N LEU A 309 21.35 7.17 -3.31
CA LEU A 309 21.98 5.93 -2.86
C LEU A 309 21.65 5.74 -1.39
N GLU A 310 21.19 4.54 -1.07
CA GLU A 310 20.95 4.15 0.31
C GLU A 310 22.30 3.90 0.98
N THR A 311 22.65 4.72 1.97
CA THR A 311 23.69 4.37 2.93
C THR A 311 23.15 3.20 3.75
N ARG A 312 23.80 2.05 3.58
CA ARG A 312 23.46 0.79 4.23
C ARG A 312 23.92 0.76 5.67
#